data_AF-A0A5C6BTW0-F1
#
_entry.id   AF-A0A5C6BTW0-F1
#
_cell.length_a   1.000
_cell.length_b   1.000
_cell.length_c   1.000
_cell.angle_alpha   90.00
_cell.angle_beta   90.00
_cell.angle_gamma   90.00
#
_symmetry.space_group_name_H-M   'P 1'
#
loop_
_entity.id
_entity.type
_entity.pdbx_description
1 polymer ?
#
loop_
_entity_poly.entity_id
_entity_poly.type
_entity_poly.pdbx_seq_one_letter_code
_entity_poly.pdbx_strand_id
1 'polypeptide(L)'
;MLEYLVAEYGWERLGDRINIHCFNCEPSISSSLRFLRKTDWARAKVERLYLDSRSFDERKGQVTSADVPIEGASVWDRARRDVSEDH
;
A
#
# COMPACT_ATOMS: atom_id res chain seq x y z
N MET A 1 -2.29 -7.91 2.98
CA MET A 1 -2.72 -7.30 1.69
C MET A 1 -3.42 -5.96 1.88
N LEU A 2 -4.52 -5.89 2.62
CA LEU A 2 -5.26 -4.63 2.81
C LEU A 2 -4.42 -3.59 3.56
N GLU A 3 -3.73 -3.99 4.63
CA GLU A 3 -2.87 -3.11 5.42
C GLU A 3 -1.75 -2.48 4.58
N TYR A 4 -1.15 -3.26 3.68
CA TYR A 4 -0.15 -2.77 2.74
C TYR A 4 -0.73 -1.73 1.79
N LEU A 5 -1.90 -2.01 1.20
CA LEU A 5 -2.58 -1.05 0.32
C LEU A 5 -2.96 0.24 1.07
N VAL A 6 -3.39 0.13 2.32
CA VAL A 6 -3.72 1.28 3.17
C VAL A 6 -2.47 2.08 3.50
N ALA A 7 -1.35 1.42 3.79
CA ALA A 7 -0.07 2.09 4.05
C ALA A 7 0.49 2.80 2.80
N GLU A 8 0.36 2.18 1.62
CA GLU A 8 0.87 2.73 0.35
C GLU A 8 -0.03 3.84 -0.22
N TYR A 9 -1.36 3.64 -0.22
CA TYR A 9 -2.31 4.54 -0.89
C TYR A 9 -3.17 5.37 0.06
N GLY A 10 -3.38 4.93 1.30
CA GLY A 10 -4.35 5.54 2.22
C GLY A 10 -5.81 5.22 1.87
N TRP A 11 -6.71 5.53 2.80
CA TRP A 11 -8.13 5.17 2.69
C TRP A 11 -8.88 5.94 1.59
N GLU A 12 -8.58 7.22 1.37
CA GLU A 12 -9.22 8.02 0.32
C GLU A 12 -9.03 7.41 -1.07
N ARG A 13 -7.76 7.12 -1.44
CA ARG A 13 -7.45 6.53 -2.75
C ARG A 13 -8.01 5.12 -2.91
N LEU A 14 -8.08 4.37 -1.82
CA LEU A 14 -8.75 3.06 -1.79
C LEU A 14 -10.25 3.20 -2.03
N GLY A 15 -10.90 4.20 -1.42
CA GLY A 15 -12.30 4.54 -1.65
C GLY A 15 -12.58 4.98 -3.09
N ASP A 16 -11.68 5.76 -3.70
CA ASP A 16 -11.81 6.18 -5.09
C ASP A 16 -11.71 5.00 -6.07
N ARG A 17 -10.76 4.07 -5.83
CA ARG A 17 -10.59 2.88 -6.68
C ARG A 17 -11.65 1.82 -6.43
N ILE A 18 -12.05 1.67 -5.18
CA ILE A 18 -13.01 0.68 -4.70
C ILE A 18 -14.06 1.46 -3.92
N ASN A 19 -15.05 1.97 -4.64
CA ASN A 19 -16.15 2.74 -4.08
C ASN A 19 -17.05 1.85 -3.19
N ILE A 20 -16.60 1.62 -1.97
CA ILE A 20 -17.33 0.93 -0.91
C ILE A 20 -17.43 1.84 0.30
N HIS A 21 -18.61 1.84 0.91
CA HIS A 21 -18.92 2.68 2.07
C HIS A 21 -17.94 2.49 3.24
N CYS A 22 -17.39 1.27 3.37
CA CYS A 22 -16.43 0.94 4.44
C CYS A 22 -15.15 1.79 4.40
N PHE A 23 -14.72 2.26 3.23
CA PHE A 23 -13.50 3.08 3.10
C PHE A 23 -13.78 4.58 3.31
N ASN A 24 -15.00 5.03 3.07
CA ASN A 24 -15.37 6.45 3.12
C ASN A 24 -15.99 6.89 4.47
N CYS A 25 -16.70 6.00 5.17
CA CYS A 25 -17.39 6.37 6.41
C CYS A 25 -16.70 5.88 7.69
N GLU A 26 -16.24 4.62 7.72
CA GLU A 26 -15.58 4.03 8.90
C GLU A 26 -14.32 3.26 8.48
N PRO A 27 -13.30 3.96 7.99
CA PRO A 27 -12.07 3.33 7.51
C PRO A 27 -11.33 2.62 8.65
N SER A 28 -11.59 1.32 8.79
CA SER A 28 -10.88 0.45 9.72
C SER A 28 -10.63 -0.91 9.10
N ILE A 29 -9.50 -1.51 9.45
CA ILE A 29 -9.10 -2.83 8.95
C ILE A 29 -10.13 -3.89 9.37
N SER A 30 -10.55 -3.87 10.63
CA SER A 30 -11.52 -4.85 11.17
C SER A 30 -12.89 -4.77 10.50
N SER A 31 -13.45 -3.56 10.29
CA SER A 31 -14.73 -3.39 9.59
C SER A 31 -14.62 -3.80 8.13
N SER A 32 -13.53 -3.41 7.47
CA SER A 32 -13.23 -3.78 6.09
C SER A 32 -13.14 -5.29 5.91
N LEU A 33 -12.42 -6.00 6.78
CA LEU A 33 -12.30 -7.46 6.71
C LEU A 33 -13.65 -8.16 6.93
N ARG A 34 -14.50 -7.67 7.84
CA ARG A 34 -15.87 -8.20 8.03
C ARG A 34 -16.72 -7.97 6.78
N PHE A 35 -16.58 -6.82 6.12
CA PHE A 35 -17.28 -6.51 4.87
C PHE A 35 -16.78 -7.37 3.70
N LEU A 36 -15.46 -7.47 3.53
CA LEU A 36 -14.83 -8.28 2.49
C LEU A 36 -15.17 -9.77 2.61
N ARG A 37 -15.47 -10.27 3.82
CA ARG A 37 -15.98 -11.64 4.03
C ARG A 37 -17.41 -11.84 3.52
N LYS A 38 -18.25 -10.81 3.57
CA LYS A 38 -19.65 -10.85 3.10
C LYS A 38 -19.79 -10.52 1.62
N THR A 39 -18.77 -9.88 1.03
CA THR A 39 -18.83 -9.34 -0.33
C THR A 39 -17.62 -9.79 -1.13
N ASP A 40 -17.75 -10.96 -1.78
CA ASP A 40 -16.63 -11.61 -2.47
C ASP A 40 -16.08 -10.78 -3.65
N TRP A 41 -16.93 -10.07 -4.39
CA TRP A 41 -16.46 -9.20 -5.49
C TRP A 41 -15.55 -8.07 -5.00
N ALA A 42 -15.78 -7.57 -3.77
CA ALA A 42 -14.95 -6.53 -3.18
C ALA A 42 -13.58 -7.10 -2.79
N ARG A 43 -13.55 -8.33 -2.25
CA ARG A 43 -12.30 -9.05 -1.95
C ARG A 43 -11.45 -9.21 -3.21
N ALA A 44 -12.04 -9.67 -4.30
CA ALA A 44 -11.35 -9.85 -5.58
C ALA A 44 -10.78 -8.53 -6.12
N LYS A 45 -11.47 -7.39 -5.95
CA LYS A 45 -10.95 -6.07 -6.33
C LYS A 45 -9.74 -5.65 -5.50
N VAL A 46 -9.78 -5.82 -4.18
CA VAL A 46 -8.65 -5.51 -3.29
C VAL A 46 -7.45 -6.39 -3.63
N GLU A 47 -7.68 -7.67 -3.91
CA GLU A 47 -6.63 -8.62 -4.28
C GLU A 47 -5.98 -8.25 -5.62
N ARG A 48 -6.79 -7.92 -6.63
CA ARG A 48 -6.29 -7.43 -7.92
C ARG A 48 -5.48 -6.15 -7.76
N LEU A 49 -5.94 -5.22 -6.94
CA LEU A 49 -5.20 -3.99 -6.64
C LEU A 49 -3.87 -4.28 -5.93
N TYR A 50 -3.87 -5.23 -5.00
CA TYR A 50 -2.64 -5.67 -4.32
C TYR A 50 -1.63 -6.26 -5.30
N LEU A 51 -2.06 -7.14 -6.21
CA LEU A 51 -1.19 -7.69 -7.24
C LEU A 51 -0.64 -6.60 -8.16
N ASP A 52 -1.48 -5.67 -8.62
CA ASP A 52 -1.06 -4.54 -9.46
C ASP A 52 -0.01 -3.67 -8.76
N SER A 53 -0.22 -3.35 -7.48
CA SER A 53 0.74 -2.58 -6.68
C SER A 53 2.07 -3.31 -6.47
N ARG A 54 2.04 -4.63 -6.21
CA ARG A 54 3.23 -5.47 -6.04
C ARG A 54 4.03 -5.62 -7.34
N SER A 55 3.35 -5.80 -8.47
CA SER A 55 4.00 -5.85 -9.79
C SER A 55 4.58 -4.48 -10.20
N PHE A 56 4.02 -3.38 -9.70
CA PHE A 56 4.60 -2.06 -9.87
C PHE A 56 5.87 -1.85 -9.04
N ASP A 57 5.92 -2.40 -7.82
CA ASP A 57 7.09 -2.34 -6.95
C ASP A 57 8.29 -3.11 -7.55
N GLU A 58 8.04 -4.29 -8.13
CA GLU A 58 9.07 -5.06 -8.87
C GLU A 58 9.66 -4.27 -10.05
N ARG A 59 8.87 -3.39 -10.68
CA ARG A 59 9.38 -2.46 -11.72
C ARG A 59 10.04 -1.20 -11.16
N LYS A 60 9.64 -0.71 -9.98
CA LYS A 60 10.35 0.39 -9.30
C LYS A 60 11.75 -0.03 -8.83
N GLY A 61 12.02 -1.32 -8.64
CA GLY A 61 13.37 -1.86 -8.49
C GLY A 61 14.27 -1.70 -9.73
N GLN A 62 13.70 -1.27 -10.86
CA GLN A 62 14.38 -0.94 -12.11
C GLN A 62 14.19 0.54 -12.47
N VAL A 63 14.21 1.45 -11.48
CA VAL A 63 14.62 2.82 -11.79
C VAL A 63 16.11 2.75 -12.15
N THR A 64 16.35 2.73 -13.45
CA THR A 64 17.66 2.84 -14.07
C THR A 64 18.30 4.13 -13.59
N SER A 65 19.55 4.04 -13.16
CA SER A 65 20.43 5.09 -12.63
C SER A 65 20.62 6.35 -13.52
N ALA A 66 19.83 6.55 -14.58
CA ALA A 66 20.04 7.58 -15.59
C ALA A 66 19.08 8.78 -15.52
N ASP A 67 17.94 8.71 -14.83
CA ASP A 67 16.88 9.74 -14.93
C ASP A 67 16.41 10.33 -13.58
N VAL A 68 17.29 10.45 -12.58
CA VAL A 68 16.96 11.15 -11.32
C VAL A 68 17.53 12.58 -11.35
N PRO A 69 16.70 13.64 -11.42
CA PRO A 69 17.07 14.96 -10.93
C PRO A 69 17.29 14.85 -9.42
N ILE A 70 18.49 15.17 -9.01
CA ILE A 70 18.97 15.15 -7.62
C ILE A 70 18.21 16.23 -6.85
N GLU A 71 17.09 15.90 -6.18
CA GLU A 71 16.65 16.48 -4.89
C GLU A 71 15.54 15.62 -4.28
N GLY A 72 15.75 15.10 -3.07
CA GLY A 72 14.68 14.54 -2.24
C GLY A 72 14.78 13.03 -2.00
N ALA A 73 15.69 12.64 -1.10
CA ALA A 73 15.81 11.30 -0.55
C ALA A 73 14.46 10.70 -0.13
N SER A 74 14.22 9.46 -0.53
CA SER A 74 13.15 8.61 -0.02
C SER A 74 13.27 8.47 1.49
N VAL A 75 12.19 8.82 2.19
CA VAL A 75 11.99 8.61 3.65
C VAL A 75 12.28 7.15 4.09
N TRP A 76 12.20 6.20 3.16
CA TRP A 76 12.41 4.77 3.40
C TRP A 76 13.88 4.34 3.59
N ASP A 77 14.86 5.15 3.20
CA ASP A 77 16.29 4.79 3.35
C ASP A 77 16.81 4.88 4.79
N ARG A 78 16.09 5.57 5.69
CA ARG A 78 16.58 5.81 7.07
C ARG A 78 16.28 4.66 8.04
N ALA A 79 15.38 3.74 7.71
CA ALA A 79 14.87 2.75 8.66
C ALA A 79 15.69 1.43 8.77
N ARG A 80 16.84 1.29 8.08
CA ARG A 80 17.60 0.02 8.01
C ARG A 80 18.96 0.02 8.76
N ARG A 81 19.31 1.06 9.51
CA ARG A 81 20.58 1.09 10.28
C ARG A 81 20.36 1.61 11.70
N ASP A 82 19.77 0.79 12.55
CA ASP A 82 19.85 0.99 14.01
C ASP A 82 19.53 -0.31 14.76
N VAL A 83 20.34 -1.35 14.53
CA VAL A 83 20.57 -2.44 15.50
C VAL A 83 22.00 -2.91 15.30
N SER A 84 22.95 -2.27 15.99
CA SER A 84 24.19 -2.90 16.45
C SER A 84 24.97 -1.86 17.24
N GLU A 85 25.02 -2.05 18.57
CA GLU A 85 26.21 -1.93 19.44
C GLU A 85 25.75 -1.55 20.85
N ASP A 86 25.73 -2.53 21.75
CA ASP A 86 26.05 -2.29 23.16
C ASP A 86 26.99 -3.44 23.59
N HIS A 87 28.19 -3.03 24.00
CA HIS A 87 29.34 -3.85 24.40
C HIS A 87 29.20 -4.30 25.85
#